data_AF-A0A833TQX5-F1
#
_entry.id   AF-A0A833TQX5-F1
#
_cell.length_a   1.000
_cell.length_b   1.000
_cell.length_c   1.000
_cell.angle_alpha   90.00
_cell.angle_beta   90.00
_cell.angle_gamma   90.00
#
_symmetry.space_group_name_H-M   'P 1'
#
loop_
_entity.id
_entity.type
_entity.pdbx_description
1 polymer ?
#
loop_
_entity_poly.entity_id
_entity_poly.type
_entity_poly.pdbx_seq_one_letter_code
_entity_poly.pdbx_strand_id
1 'polypeptide(L)'
;MHLLPDLTAPTLNLDALLLYAGMAHDRGKKSEALSMALRVLVGKSNDRAVKRTFVSFLKDSGWMERLKSAVPPCGPSAAAAYAFIATILKDFGAVEKAILCFQLAQDSDPLNASYALNHAHALEACCRYTEAFHVLTTFFRKNCTLNIGTGGDETPKLMAGSFVEILDRAKAWEGEHNSKQAADMPNNIKEGRWRVEWISGDEGYAKVTPPASESKLPMGNVKVAPLNLQTVQANKKTSATLSDAELDLLASLIRVLEPLRLGRELHRTTIRNEQAYYACIAQLLSVEKALVMSPPASPDASIDAIYVCGDSHTLATAWREINVEDRSILLRPALVTGLKHWHLRKESTFYPKLNFWRVLANIPNRSRVIFLFGEIDCRVGILEAVEKCKYETIEEGMKHTIDIFMDVLSDVVEKYAFDVYIHPVVPVLDETRLLVIQYNKLFEKRVVKSSICKWLDFFDELVCEDPPKLRPNFRLDGTHMHPSYLSTLAAAFKRTESR
;
A
#
# COMPACT_ATOMS: atom_id res chain seq x y z
N MET A 1 13.90 17.30 -48.31
CA MET A 1 14.51 18.30 -47.41
C MET A 1 14.20 17.86 -45.98
N HIS A 2 15.17 17.22 -45.30
CA HIS A 2 14.99 16.76 -43.92
C HIS A 2 15.10 17.96 -42.97
N LEU A 3 13.96 18.50 -42.52
CA LEU A 3 13.87 19.46 -41.41
C LEU A 3 14.02 18.73 -40.07
N LEU A 4 15.04 17.87 -39.94
CA LEU A 4 15.39 17.32 -38.65
C LEU A 4 16.29 18.35 -37.96
N PRO A 5 15.95 18.81 -36.73
CA PRO A 5 16.83 19.69 -35.99
C PRO A 5 18.20 19.04 -35.85
N ASP A 6 19.27 19.83 -36.00
CA ASP A 6 20.63 19.34 -35.74
C ASP A 6 20.73 18.90 -34.29
N LEU A 7 20.70 17.60 -34.10
CA LEU A 7 20.74 16.92 -32.82
C LEU A 7 22.10 17.09 -32.12
N THR A 8 23.09 17.77 -32.73
CA THR A 8 24.40 18.06 -32.16
C THR A 8 24.59 19.54 -31.78
N ALA A 9 23.58 20.38 -32.00
CA ALA A 9 23.67 21.81 -31.70
C ALA A 9 23.88 22.10 -30.19
N PRO A 10 24.76 23.05 -29.82
CA PRO A 10 25.13 23.34 -28.43
C PRO A 10 23.98 23.90 -27.58
N THR A 11 22.92 24.43 -28.21
CA THR A 11 21.68 24.88 -27.55
C THR A 11 20.47 24.24 -28.21
N LEU A 12 20.32 22.92 -28.03
CA LEU A 12 19.12 22.22 -28.45
C LEU A 12 17.89 22.73 -27.68
N ASN A 13 16.97 23.39 -28.39
CA ASN A 13 15.71 23.82 -27.80
C ASN A 13 14.82 22.59 -27.54
N LEU A 14 14.78 22.16 -26.27
CA LEU A 14 14.05 20.97 -25.84
C LEU A 14 12.52 21.09 -26.01
N ASP A 15 11.97 22.31 -25.96
CA ASP A 15 10.54 22.54 -26.18
C ASP A 15 10.18 22.37 -27.66
N ALA A 16 11.02 22.91 -28.55
CA ALA A 16 10.86 22.68 -29.99
C ALA A 16 11.02 21.19 -30.35
N LEU A 17 11.94 20.49 -29.69
CA LEU A 17 12.13 19.06 -29.90
C LEU A 17 10.92 18.24 -29.43
N LEU A 18 10.31 18.59 -28.29
CA LEU A 18 9.10 17.94 -27.80
C LEU A 18 7.92 18.15 -28.76
N LEU A 19 7.75 19.37 -29.27
CA LEU A 19 6.74 19.71 -30.26
C LEU A 19 6.91 18.88 -31.54
N TYR A 20 8.14 18.81 -32.05
CA TYR A 20 8.46 18.01 -33.23
C TYR A 20 8.24 16.51 -32.97
N ALA A 21 8.56 16.01 -31.77
CA ALA A 21 8.27 14.63 -31.39
C ALA A 21 6.76 14.32 -31.44
N GLY A 22 5.91 15.27 -31.01
CA GLY A 22 4.45 15.17 -31.16
C GLY A 22 4.03 15.07 -32.63
N MET A 23 4.50 15.99 -33.47
CA MET A 23 4.19 15.96 -34.92
C MET A 23 4.67 14.67 -35.59
N ALA A 24 5.86 14.18 -35.24
CA ALA A 24 6.39 12.92 -35.76
C ALA A 24 5.52 11.73 -35.34
N HIS A 25 5.08 11.69 -34.09
CA HIS A 25 4.17 10.66 -33.57
C HIS A 25 2.84 10.65 -34.35
N ASP A 26 2.23 11.82 -34.54
CA ASP A 26 0.95 11.98 -35.25
C ASP A 26 1.04 11.58 -36.72
N ARG A 27 2.22 11.72 -37.33
CA ARG A 27 2.52 11.27 -38.71
C ARG A 27 2.94 9.80 -38.79
N GLY A 28 2.83 9.03 -37.72
CA GLY A 28 3.16 7.61 -37.67
C GLY A 28 4.66 7.29 -37.52
N LYS A 29 5.53 8.29 -37.38
CA LYS A 29 6.98 8.11 -37.14
C LYS A 29 7.29 7.86 -35.67
N LYS A 30 6.70 6.80 -35.13
CA LYS A 30 6.66 6.55 -33.68
C LYS A 30 8.03 6.29 -33.04
N SER A 31 8.95 5.62 -33.74
CA SER A 31 10.30 5.34 -33.22
C SER A 31 11.14 6.62 -33.10
N GLU A 32 11.09 7.49 -34.13
CA GLU A 32 11.74 8.80 -34.10
C GLU A 32 11.16 9.66 -32.97
N ALA A 33 9.82 9.72 -32.88
CA ALA A 33 9.13 10.45 -31.82
C ALA A 33 9.55 10.03 -30.41
N LEU A 34 9.62 8.70 -30.17
CA LEU A 34 10.01 8.15 -28.88
C LEU A 34 11.46 8.52 -28.52
N SER A 35 12.40 8.38 -29.47
CA SER A 35 13.81 8.73 -29.25
C SER A 35 13.98 10.21 -28.88
N MET A 36 13.27 11.11 -29.57
CA MET A 36 13.30 12.54 -29.27
C MET A 36 12.67 12.84 -27.91
N ALA A 37 11.54 12.23 -27.57
CA ALA A 37 10.90 12.39 -26.27
C ALA A 37 11.79 11.92 -25.11
N LEU A 38 12.50 10.79 -25.27
CA LEU A 38 13.47 10.30 -24.30
C LEU A 38 14.61 11.30 -24.08
N ARG A 39 15.12 11.93 -25.16
CA ARG A 39 16.13 12.97 -25.05
C ARG A 39 15.63 14.21 -24.30
N VAL A 40 14.41 14.66 -24.60
CA VAL A 40 13.78 15.77 -23.85
C VAL A 40 13.62 15.39 -22.38
N LEU A 41 13.22 14.14 -22.11
CA LEU A 41 13.03 13.65 -20.75
C LEU A 41 14.34 13.63 -19.94
N VAL A 42 15.49 13.36 -20.56
CA VAL A 42 16.80 13.48 -19.89
C VAL A 42 17.09 14.94 -19.49
N GLY A 43 16.83 15.89 -20.38
CA GLY A 43 17.06 17.32 -20.11
C GLY A 43 16.01 18.01 -19.22
N LYS A 44 14.79 17.46 -19.16
CA LYS A 44 13.64 17.98 -18.40
C LYS A 44 12.97 16.88 -17.56
N SER A 45 13.78 16.15 -16.79
CA SER A 45 13.36 14.94 -16.05
C SER A 45 12.30 15.17 -14.97
N ASN A 46 12.10 16.42 -14.53
CA ASN A 46 11.09 16.79 -13.55
C ASN A 46 9.83 17.42 -14.16
N ASP A 47 9.82 17.67 -15.47
CA ASP A 47 8.70 18.32 -16.14
C ASP A 47 7.52 17.35 -16.35
N ARG A 48 6.39 17.68 -15.74
CA ARG A 48 5.17 16.85 -15.78
C ARG A 48 4.53 16.81 -17.18
N ALA A 49 4.62 17.88 -17.96
CA ALA A 49 4.08 17.93 -19.32
C ALA A 49 4.92 17.07 -20.27
N VAL A 50 6.25 17.09 -20.12
CA VAL A 50 7.17 16.19 -20.84
C VAL A 50 6.84 14.72 -20.53
N LYS A 51 6.75 14.36 -19.25
CA LYS A 51 6.39 13.00 -18.81
C LYS A 51 5.04 12.55 -19.38
N ARG A 52 4.03 13.42 -19.34
CA ARG A 52 2.69 13.14 -19.90
C ARG A 52 2.75 12.85 -21.39
N THR A 53 3.49 13.68 -22.13
CA THR A 53 3.66 13.52 -23.59
C THR A 53 4.37 12.20 -23.90
N PHE A 54 5.46 11.90 -23.18
CA PHE A 54 6.17 10.63 -23.29
C PHE A 54 5.25 9.42 -23.07
N VAL A 55 4.46 9.39 -21.99
CA VAL A 55 3.50 8.31 -21.72
C VAL A 55 2.47 8.17 -22.84
N SER A 56 2.05 9.29 -23.46
CA SER A 56 1.09 9.27 -24.56
C SER A 56 1.60 8.53 -25.81
N PHE A 57 2.92 8.48 -26.03
CA PHE A 57 3.55 7.77 -27.16
C PHE A 57 3.63 6.25 -26.94
N LEU A 58 3.34 5.79 -25.73
CA LEU A 58 3.42 4.38 -25.34
C LEU A 58 2.03 3.72 -25.26
N LYS A 59 1.06 4.21 -26.03
CA LYS A 59 -0.32 3.71 -25.99
C LYS A 59 -0.54 2.44 -26.83
N ASP A 60 0.07 2.32 -28.00
CA ASP A 60 -0.12 1.17 -28.89
C ASP A 60 0.70 -0.06 -28.47
N SER A 61 0.37 -1.23 -29.06
CA SER A 61 0.98 -2.52 -28.72
C SER A 61 2.48 -2.64 -29.03
N GLY A 62 3.00 -1.90 -30.01
CA GLY A 62 4.41 -1.95 -30.41
C GLY A 62 5.35 -1.09 -29.56
N TRP A 63 4.85 -0.49 -28.47
CA TRP A 63 5.61 0.44 -27.64
C TRP A 63 6.87 -0.17 -27.02
N MET A 64 6.79 -1.43 -26.57
CA MET A 64 7.89 -2.09 -25.86
C MET A 64 9.07 -2.36 -26.79
N GLU A 65 8.81 -2.87 -28.00
CA GLU A 65 9.87 -3.14 -28.97
C GLU A 65 10.56 -1.85 -29.44
N ARG A 66 9.80 -0.77 -29.63
CA ARG A 66 10.38 0.54 -29.91
C ARG A 66 11.21 1.07 -28.74
N LEU A 67 10.75 0.85 -27.51
CA LEU A 67 11.49 1.25 -26.32
C LEU A 67 12.80 0.47 -26.18
N LYS A 68 12.79 -0.86 -26.36
CA LYS A 68 13.99 -1.70 -26.37
C LYS A 68 14.96 -1.33 -27.48
N SER A 69 14.45 -0.94 -28.65
CA SER A 69 15.30 -0.43 -29.73
C SER A 69 15.96 0.90 -29.38
N ALA A 70 15.29 1.77 -28.62
CA ALA A 70 15.83 3.06 -28.20
C ALA A 70 16.74 2.97 -26.96
N VAL A 71 16.45 2.01 -26.06
CA VAL A 71 17.19 1.72 -24.83
C VAL A 71 17.46 0.22 -24.78
N PRO A 72 18.54 -0.26 -25.41
CA PRO A 72 18.89 -1.67 -25.38
C PRO A 72 19.01 -2.19 -23.93
N PRO A 73 18.32 -3.30 -23.57
CA PRO A 73 18.25 -3.79 -22.19
C PRO A 73 19.53 -4.54 -21.80
N CYS A 74 20.65 -3.82 -21.69
CA CYS A 74 21.94 -4.40 -21.37
C CYS A 74 22.68 -3.55 -20.33
N GLY A 75 22.87 -4.13 -19.15
CA GLY A 75 23.68 -3.58 -18.07
C GLY A 75 23.01 -2.50 -17.20
N PRO A 76 23.73 -2.00 -16.18
CA PRO A 76 23.15 -1.17 -15.12
C PRO A 76 22.58 0.19 -15.58
N SER A 77 23.16 0.79 -16.62
CA SER A 77 22.66 2.06 -17.16
C SER A 77 21.29 1.90 -17.80
N ALA A 78 21.09 0.83 -18.57
CA ALA A 78 19.79 0.47 -19.12
C ALA A 78 18.80 0.16 -17.99
N ALA A 79 19.23 -0.57 -16.95
CA ALA A 79 18.42 -0.87 -15.79
C ALA A 79 17.85 0.40 -15.13
N ALA A 80 18.72 1.39 -14.87
CA ALA A 80 18.32 2.68 -14.29
C ALA A 80 17.33 3.44 -15.19
N ALA A 81 17.53 3.41 -16.52
CA ALA A 81 16.62 4.04 -17.47
C ALA A 81 15.22 3.37 -17.43
N TYR A 82 15.17 2.03 -17.43
CA TYR A 82 13.90 1.30 -17.33
C TYR A 82 13.20 1.53 -16.01
N ALA A 83 13.90 1.58 -14.88
CA ALA A 83 13.32 1.88 -13.56
C ALA A 83 12.75 3.31 -13.51
N PHE A 84 13.43 4.28 -14.11
CA PHE A 84 12.95 5.66 -14.21
C PHE A 84 11.69 5.75 -15.09
N ILE A 85 11.70 5.10 -16.25
CA ILE A 85 10.55 5.04 -17.16
C ILE A 85 9.36 4.34 -16.47
N ALA A 86 9.61 3.24 -15.77
CA ALA A 86 8.59 2.52 -15.01
C ALA A 86 7.94 3.41 -13.94
N THR A 87 8.74 4.20 -13.22
CA THR A 87 8.25 5.17 -12.23
C THR A 87 7.31 6.20 -12.88
N ILE A 88 7.69 6.75 -14.03
CA ILE A 88 6.83 7.68 -14.79
C ILE A 88 5.53 6.99 -15.22
N LEU A 89 5.61 5.77 -15.76
CA LEU A 89 4.43 5.03 -16.19
C LEU A 89 3.48 4.76 -15.01
N LYS A 90 4.03 4.40 -13.84
CA LYS A 90 3.27 4.23 -12.59
C LYS A 90 2.58 5.54 -12.18
N ASP A 91 3.31 6.65 -12.14
CA ASP A 91 2.75 7.97 -11.77
C ASP A 91 1.65 8.48 -12.72
N PHE A 92 1.62 7.97 -13.95
CA PHE A 92 0.57 8.23 -14.93
C PHE A 92 -0.42 7.07 -15.10
N GLY A 93 -0.45 6.12 -14.15
CA GLY A 93 -1.48 5.10 -14.04
C GLY A 93 -1.35 3.96 -15.06
N ALA A 94 -0.30 3.98 -15.89
CA ALA A 94 0.04 2.91 -16.82
C ALA A 94 0.80 1.77 -16.09
N VAL A 95 0.22 1.28 -15.00
CA VAL A 95 0.90 0.37 -14.05
C VAL A 95 1.30 -0.96 -14.69
N GLU A 96 0.47 -1.54 -15.57
CA GLU A 96 0.86 -2.77 -16.31
C GLU A 96 2.12 -2.57 -17.17
N LYS A 97 2.30 -1.39 -17.76
CA LYS A 97 3.52 -1.06 -18.51
C LYS A 97 4.70 -0.83 -17.56
N ALA A 98 4.45 -0.21 -16.40
CA ALA A 98 5.45 -0.02 -15.37
C ALA A 98 6.00 -1.36 -14.86
N ILE A 99 5.13 -2.36 -14.62
CA ILE A 99 5.51 -3.72 -14.22
C ILE A 99 6.52 -4.31 -15.22
N LEU A 100 6.21 -4.24 -16.52
CA LEU A 100 7.11 -4.75 -17.57
C LEU A 100 8.47 -4.01 -17.61
N CYS A 101 8.47 -2.69 -17.40
CA CYS A 101 9.72 -1.93 -17.32
C CYS A 101 10.51 -2.21 -16.05
N PHE A 102 9.87 -2.42 -14.90
CA PHE A 102 10.56 -2.84 -13.67
C PHE A 102 11.16 -4.23 -13.80
N GLN A 103 10.47 -5.17 -14.45
CA GLN A 103 11.02 -6.48 -14.79
C GLN A 103 12.30 -6.34 -15.64
N LEU A 104 12.28 -5.53 -16.70
CA LEU A 104 13.48 -5.27 -17.52
C LEU A 104 14.62 -4.62 -16.72
N ALA A 105 14.29 -3.72 -15.79
CA ALA A 105 15.29 -3.12 -14.90
C ALA A 105 15.94 -4.17 -13.99
N GLN A 106 15.13 -5.05 -13.41
CA GLN A 106 15.61 -6.15 -12.57
C GLN A 106 16.44 -7.17 -13.35
N ASP A 107 16.03 -7.53 -14.57
CA ASP A 107 16.80 -8.46 -15.41
C ASP A 107 18.15 -7.87 -15.86
N SER A 108 18.21 -6.55 -16.03
CA SER A 108 19.43 -5.83 -16.45
C SER A 108 20.42 -5.56 -15.30
N ASP A 109 19.93 -5.54 -14.05
CA ASP A 109 20.72 -5.35 -12.82
C ASP A 109 20.12 -6.18 -11.66
N PRO A 110 20.35 -7.51 -11.65
CA PRO A 110 19.64 -8.44 -10.77
C PRO A 110 20.02 -8.33 -9.29
N LEU A 111 21.09 -7.61 -8.96
CA LEU A 111 21.56 -7.40 -7.58
C LEU A 111 20.88 -6.18 -6.92
N ASN A 112 20.17 -5.36 -7.68
CA ASN A 112 19.60 -4.11 -7.18
C ASN A 112 18.25 -4.32 -6.50
N ALA A 113 18.25 -4.30 -5.16
CA ALA A 113 17.05 -4.48 -4.35
C ALA A 113 15.97 -3.43 -4.61
N SER A 114 16.34 -2.21 -5.02
CA SER A 114 15.36 -1.14 -5.29
C SER A 114 14.49 -1.46 -6.51
N TYR A 115 15.02 -2.16 -7.51
CA TYR A 115 14.23 -2.55 -8.69
C TYR A 115 13.26 -3.67 -8.35
N ALA A 116 13.70 -4.68 -7.59
CA ALA A 116 12.82 -5.75 -7.11
C ALA A 116 11.68 -5.20 -6.23
N LEU A 117 12.00 -4.27 -5.30
CA LEU A 117 11.03 -3.64 -4.43
C LEU A 117 9.99 -2.83 -5.22
N ASN A 118 10.44 -1.98 -6.16
CA ASN A 118 9.51 -1.19 -6.97
C ASN A 118 8.68 -2.05 -7.94
N HIS A 119 9.23 -3.16 -8.43
CA HIS A 119 8.48 -4.14 -9.19
C HIS A 119 7.33 -4.74 -8.36
N ALA A 120 7.63 -5.19 -7.14
CA ALA A 120 6.63 -5.69 -6.20
C ALA A 120 5.55 -4.62 -5.91
N HIS A 121 5.92 -3.37 -5.64
CA HIS A 121 4.94 -2.29 -5.41
C HIS A 121 4.06 -1.99 -6.63
N ALA A 122 4.56 -2.14 -7.85
CA ALA A 122 3.74 -1.99 -9.05
C ALA A 122 2.70 -3.12 -9.16
N LEU A 123 3.08 -4.35 -8.78
CA LEU A 123 2.17 -5.49 -8.69
C LEU A 123 1.12 -5.32 -7.57
N GLU A 124 1.53 -4.83 -6.40
CA GLU A 124 0.64 -4.51 -5.27
C GLU A 124 -0.42 -3.46 -5.64
N ALA A 125 -0.05 -2.44 -6.42
CA ALA A 125 -1.00 -1.45 -6.93
C ALA A 125 -2.10 -2.08 -7.83
N CYS A 126 -1.83 -3.23 -8.43
CA CYS A 126 -2.79 -4.04 -9.19
C CYS A 126 -3.44 -5.16 -8.35
N CYS A 127 -3.23 -5.20 -7.03
CA CYS A 127 -3.64 -6.27 -6.13
C CYS A 127 -3.04 -7.66 -6.47
N ARG A 128 -1.93 -7.71 -7.23
CA ARG A 128 -1.23 -8.94 -7.64
C ARG A 128 -0.24 -9.40 -6.56
N TYR A 129 -0.75 -9.62 -5.34
CA TYR A 129 0.08 -9.86 -4.15
C TYR A 129 0.91 -11.15 -4.25
N THR A 130 0.36 -12.22 -4.82
CA THR A 130 1.09 -13.48 -5.05
C THR A 130 2.31 -13.26 -5.94
N GLU A 131 2.15 -12.49 -7.02
CA GLU A 131 3.25 -12.18 -7.93
C GLU A 131 4.26 -11.23 -7.29
N ALA A 132 3.80 -10.23 -6.53
CA ALA A 132 4.68 -9.34 -5.77
C ALA A 132 5.55 -10.13 -4.79
N PHE A 133 4.94 -11.07 -4.06
CA PHE A 133 5.62 -11.97 -3.15
C PHE A 133 6.62 -12.88 -3.90
N HIS A 134 6.24 -13.42 -5.07
CA HIS A 134 7.12 -14.22 -5.91
C HIS A 134 8.36 -13.43 -6.40
N VAL A 135 8.19 -12.16 -6.77
CA VAL A 135 9.29 -11.27 -7.18
C VAL A 135 10.29 -11.08 -6.04
N LEU A 136 9.80 -10.78 -4.82
CA LEU A 136 10.66 -10.55 -3.65
C LEU A 136 11.39 -11.84 -3.24
N THR A 137 10.68 -12.95 -3.16
CA THR A 137 11.25 -14.25 -2.77
C THR A 137 12.28 -14.76 -3.77
N THR A 138 12.01 -14.60 -5.07
CA THR A 138 12.97 -14.92 -6.14
C THR A 138 14.23 -14.06 -6.05
N PHE A 139 14.08 -12.77 -5.73
CA PHE A 139 15.22 -11.88 -5.52
C PHE A 139 16.11 -12.38 -4.37
N PHE A 140 15.53 -12.69 -3.19
CA PHE A 140 16.30 -13.19 -2.06
C PHE A 140 17.02 -14.51 -2.36
N ARG A 141 16.36 -15.44 -3.08
CA ARG A 141 16.97 -16.73 -3.48
C ARG A 141 18.16 -16.56 -4.41
N LYS A 142 18.01 -15.76 -5.47
CA LYS A 142 19.08 -15.53 -6.44
C LYS A 142 20.27 -14.79 -5.85
N ASN A 143 20.01 -14.01 -4.79
CA ASN A 143 20.98 -13.09 -4.22
C ASN A 143 21.29 -13.39 -2.75
N CYS A 144 21.33 -14.67 -2.36
CA CYS A 144 21.45 -15.12 -0.97
C CYS A 144 22.70 -14.57 -0.23
N THR A 145 23.74 -14.18 -0.96
CA THR A 145 24.99 -13.63 -0.42
C THR A 145 24.95 -12.11 -0.21
N LEU A 146 23.93 -11.41 -0.73
CA LEU A 146 23.73 -9.99 -0.43
C LEU A 146 23.53 -9.82 1.07
N ASN A 147 24.12 -8.76 1.60
CA ASN A 147 24.07 -8.50 3.03
C ASN A 147 24.05 -7.02 3.33
N ILE A 148 23.54 -6.70 4.51
CA ILE A 148 23.50 -5.36 5.09
C ILE A 148 24.09 -5.42 6.50
N GLY A 149 24.78 -4.35 6.91
CA GLY A 149 25.56 -4.31 8.16
C GLY A 149 27.00 -4.79 8.00
N THR A 150 27.90 -4.37 8.89
CA THR A 150 29.34 -4.67 8.80
C THR A 150 29.76 -5.88 9.63
N GLY A 151 28.89 -6.38 10.52
CA GLY A 151 29.13 -7.62 11.28
C GLY A 151 30.12 -7.50 12.43
N GLY A 152 30.34 -6.29 12.94
CA GLY A 152 31.04 -6.05 14.21
C GLY A 152 30.09 -6.01 15.40
N ASP A 153 30.64 -5.87 16.62
CA ASP A 153 29.88 -5.85 17.88
C ASP A 153 28.75 -4.79 17.91
N GLU A 154 28.86 -3.73 17.10
CA GLU A 154 27.90 -2.62 17.03
C GLU A 154 26.92 -2.67 15.84
N THR A 155 27.17 -3.49 14.79
CA THR A 155 26.21 -3.58 13.67
C THR A 155 25.92 -5.03 13.25
N PRO A 156 24.66 -5.48 13.39
CA PRO A 156 24.28 -6.83 12.98
C PRO A 156 24.41 -6.95 11.46
N LYS A 157 25.10 -8.00 11.01
CA LYS A 157 25.14 -8.39 9.60
C LYS A 157 23.97 -9.32 9.32
N LEU A 158 23.12 -8.94 8.37
CA LEU A 158 22.04 -9.80 7.89
C LEU A 158 22.26 -10.13 6.42
N MET A 159 22.19 -11.43 6.10
CA MET A 159 22.27 -11.90 4.73
C MET A 159 20.87 -12.15 4.18
N ALA A 160 20.68 -11.91 2.88
CA ALA A 160 19.49 -12.31 2.14
C ALA A 160 19.18 -13.82 2.34
N GLY A 161 20.22 -14.66 2.40
CA GLY A 161 20.10 -16.09 2.69
C GLY A 161 19.41 -16.41 4.02
N SER A 162 19.52 -15.55 5.04
CA SER A 162 18.81 -15.75 6.31
C SER A 162 17.29 -15.64 6.15
N PHE A 163 16.80 -14.78 5.24
CA PHE A 163 15.38 -14.74 4.88
C PHE A 163 14.97 -16.00 4.13
N VAL A 164 15.83 -16.47 3.22
CA VAL A 164 15.59 -17.69 2.46
C VAL A 164 15.45 -18.90 3.38
N GLU A 165 16.33 -19.05 4.38
CA GLU A 165 16.25 -20.14 5.35
C GLU A 165 14.95 -20.14 6.16
N ILE A 166 14.49 -18.96 6.59
CA ILE A 166 13.21 -18.80 7.31
C ILE A 166 12.05 -19.24 6.42
N LEU A 167 12.03 -18.77 5.17
CA LEU A 167 10.98 -19.09 4.21
C LEU A 167 11.00 -20.56 3.77
N ASP A 168 12.19 -21.17 3.58
CA ASP A 168 12.35 -22.60 3.26
C ASP A 168 11.76 -23.48 4.35
N ARG A 169 12.01 -23.16 5.61
CA ARG A 169 11.46 -23.93 6.74
C ARG A 169 9.95 -23.81 6.83
N ALA A 170 9.45 -22.60 6.62
CA ALA A 170 8.03 -22.33 6.54
C ALA A 170 7.41 -22.81 5.22
N LYS A 171 8.13 -23.49 4.31
CA LYS A 171 7.63 -23.87 2.97
C LYS A 171 6.89 -22.72 2.26
N ALA A 172 7.38 -21.51 2.46
CA ALA A 172 6.63 -20.28 2.28
C ALA A 172 6.69 -19.70 0.87
N TRP A 173 6.96 -20.52 -0.15
CA TRP A 173 7.48 -20.02 -1.41
C TRP A 173 6.50 -19.98 -2.56
N GLU A 174 5.60 -20.94 -2.64
CA GLU A 174 4.97 -21.23 -3.92
C GLU A 174 3.76 -20.34 -4.18
N GLY A 175 3.16 -19.70 -3.18
CA GLY A 175 1.87 -19.00 -3.38
C GLY A 175 0.75 -19.90 -3.96
N GLU A 176 1.05 -21.19 -4.17
CA GLU A 176 0.23 -22.24 -4.74
C GLU A 176 0.49 -23.49 -3.90
N HIS A 177 -0.49 -23.91 -3.08
CA HIS A 177 -0.56 -25.30 -2.64
C HIS A 177 -1.99 -25.68 -2.24
N ASN A 178 -2.36 -26.92 -2.56
CA ASN A 178 -3.71 -27.49 -2.41
C ASN A 178 -4.19 -27.54 -0.95
N SER A 179 -5.36 -26.96 -0.71
CA SER A 179 -6.12 -26.86 0.55
C SER A 179 -6.58 -28.17 1.20
N LYS A 180 -6.03 -29.33 0.82
CA LYS A 180 -6.51 -30.65 1.29
C LYS A 180 -5.80 -31.18 2.55
N GLN A 181 -4.76 -30.53 3.06
CA GLN A 181 -3.99 -31.03 4.21
C GLN A 181 -4.02 -30.15 5.47
N ALA A 182 -4.70 -29.00 5.46
CA ALA A 182 -4.74 -28.09 6.62
C ALA A 182 -5.91 -28.33 7.59
N ALA A 183 -6.69 -29.42 7.41
CA ALA A 183 -7.93 -29.65 8.15
C ALA A 183 -7.75 -30.35 9.53
N ASP A 184 -6.56 -30.86 9.86
CA ASP A 184 -6.35 -31.70 11.06
C ASP A 184 -5.26 -31.16 12.00
N MET A 185 -5.35 -29.90 12.44
CA MET A 185 -4.54 -29.43 13.59
C MET A 185 -5.44 -28.89 14.72
N PRO A 186 -5.37 -29.45 15.94
CA PRO A 186 -6.20 -29.01 17.05
C PRO A 186 -5.90 -27.57 17.48
N ASN A 187 -6.95 -26.83 17.81
CA ASN A 187 -6.99 -25.44 18.32
C ASN A 187 -6.28 -25.19 19.67
N ASN A 188 -5.37 -26.07 20.11
CA ASN A 188 -4.84 -26.06 21.47
C ASN A 188 -3.31 -25.89 21.49
N ILE A 189 -2.81 -24.75 21.02
CA ILE A 189 -1.41 -24.33 21.24
C ILE A 189 -1.38 -22.81 21.49
N LYS A 190 -1.72 -22.37 22.71
CA LYS A 190 -1.34 -21.02 23.19
C LYS A 190 0.03 -21.00 23.87
N GLU A 191 0.54 -22.15 24.32
CA GLU A 191 1.81 -22.26 25.05
C GLU A 191 3.05 -22.44 24.15
N GLY A 192 2.87 -22.57 22.83
CA GLY A 192 3.94 -22.88 21.87
C GLY A 192 4.15 -21.86 20.75
N ARG A 193 3.75 -20.58 20.93
CA ARG A 193 3.79 -19.56 19.86
C ARG A 193 4.90 -18.54 20.00
N TRP A 194 5.25 -17.93 18.87
CA TRP A 194 6.06 -16.72 18.83
C TRP A 194 5.23 -15.53 19.34
N ARG A 195 5.74 -14.79 20.33
CA ARG A 195 5.09 -13.58 20.85
C ARG A 195 5.82 -12.32 20.39
N VAL A 196 5.07 -11.35 19.89
CA VAL A 196 5.56 -10.00 19.55
C VAL A 196 5.12 -9.06 20.65
N GLU A 197 6.07 -8.42 21.32
CA GLU A 197 5.84 -7.38 22.33
C GLU A 197 6.40 -6.07 21.79
N TRP A 198 5.64 -4.97 21.85
CA TRP A 198 6.19 -3.66 21.54
C TRP A 198 6.74 -2.99 22.80
N ILE A 199 8.03 -2.70 22.80
CA ILE A 199 8.71 -1.98 23.87
C ILE A 199 8.71 -0.50 23.51
N SER A 200 8.00 0.30 24.30
CA SER A 200 7.92 1.75 24.11
C SER A 200 9.17 2.47 24.62
N GLY A 201 9.56 3.56 23.98
CA GLY A 201 10.73 4.38 24.31
C GLY A 201 11.15 5.25 23.12
N ASP A 202 12.23 6.02 23.27
CA ASP A 202 12.76 6.92 22.22
C ASP A 202 13.10 6.17 20.92
N GLU A 203 13.51 4.91 21.05
CA GLU A 203 13.72 3.97 19.94
C GLU A 203 12.81 2.74 20.04
N GLY A 204 11.51 2.97 20.27
CA GLY A 204 10.54 1.88 20.48
C GLY A 204 10.68 0.75 19.45
N TYR A 205 10.58 -0.50 19.91
CA TYR A 205 10.97 -1.68 19.13
C TYR A 205 10.15 -2.93 19.41
N ALA A 206 10.14 -3.84 18.43
CA ALA A 206 9.47 -5.12 18.52
C ALA A 206 10.39 -6.18 19.14
N LYS A 207 10.08 -6.59 20.37
CA LYS A 207 10.71 -7.72 21.02
C LYS A 207 9.96 -9.00 20.66
N VAL A 208 10.65 -9.93 20.01
CA VAL A 208 10.07 -11.21 19.62
C VAL A 208 10.59 -12.34 20.50
N THR A 209 9.68 -13.00 21.21
CA THR A 209 9.98 -14.14 22.08
C THR A 209 9.56 -15.44 21.41
N PRO A 210 10.50 -16.37 21.13
CA PRO A 210 10.17 -17.66 20.52
C PRO A 210 9.51 -18.61 21.53
N PRO A 211 8.85 -19.68 21.07
CA PRO A 211 8.38 -20.77 21.92
C PRO A 211 9.52 -21.37 22.76
N ALA A 212 9.20 -21.92 23.94
CA ALA A 212 10.20 -22.51 24.83
C ALA A 212 11.06 -23.60 24.16
N SER A 213 10.47 -24.38 23.25
CA SER A 213 11.14 -25.40 22.40
C SER A 213 12.19 -24.83 21.45
N GLU A 214 12.11 -23.55 21.11
CA GLU A 214 12.96 -22.88 20.11
C GLU A 214 13.87 -21.80 20.70
N SER A 215 13.69 -21.49 21.99
CA SER A 215 14.49 -20.52 22.75
C SER A 215 16.00 -20.79 22.77
N LYS A 216 16.42 -22.05 22.55
CA LYS A 216 17.83 -22.49 22.54
C LYS A 216 18.42 -22.68 21.14
N LEU A 217 17.65 -22.47 20.08
CA LEU A 217 18.11 -22.68 18.71
C LEU A 217 18.88 -21.44 18.22
N PRO A 218 20.07 -21.61 17.60
CA PRO A 218 20.77 -20.51 16.92
C PRO A 218 19.83 -19.75 15.97
N MET A 219 20.09 -18.47 15.69
CA MET A 219 19.25 -17.60 14.83
C MET A 219 18.81 -18.27 13.51
N GLY A 220 19.67 -19.12 12.95
CA GLY A 220 19.36 -19.94 11.78
C GLY A 220 18.85 -21.34 12.12
N ASN A 221 18.10 -21.64 13.20
CA ASN A 221 17.59 -23.01 13.52
C ASN A 221 16.12 -23.07 13.99
N VAL A 222 15.40 -21.94 13.99
CA VAL A 222 13.95 -21.83 14.29
C VAL A 222 13.10 -22.69 13.36
N LYS A 223 12.12 -23.46 13.88
CA LYS A 223 11.19 -24.30 13.11
C LYS A 223 9.84 -23.57 12.93
N VAL A 224 9.65 -22.93 11.79
CA VAL A 224 8.35 -22.33 11.45
C VAL A 224 7.48 -23.36 10.72
N ALA A 225 6.19 -23.43 11.04
CA ALA A 225 5.24 -24.29 10.35
C ALA A 225 4.99 -23.82 8.89
N PRO A 226 4.49 -24.68 7.98
CA PRO A 226 4.24 -24.31 6.60
C PRO A 226 3.26 -23.13 6.45
N LEU A 227 3.66 -22.07 5.75
CA LEU A 227 2.86 -20.90 5.36
C LEU A 227 1.86 -21.29 4.25
N ASN A 228 0.62 -20.81 4.32
CA ASN A 228 -0.43 -21.07 3.33
C ASN A 228 -0.92 -19.75 2.70
N LEU A 229 -0.09 -19.16 1.84
CA LEU A 229 -0.34 -17.85 1.27
C LEU A 229 -1.34 -17.92 0.09
N GLN A 230 -2.58 -18.35 0.34
CA GLN A 230 -3.70 -18.06 -0.54
C GLN A 230 -4.49 -16.89 0.05
N THR A 231 -4.17 -15.68 -0.39
CA THR A 231 -5.12 -14.58 -0.27
C THR A 231 -4.92 -13.57 -1.40
N VAL A 232 -6.03 -13.32 -2.10
CA VAL A 232 -6.41 -12.11 -2.89
C VAL A 232 -6.58 -12.23 -4.42
N GLN A 233 -6.19 -13.28 -5.15
CA GLN A 233 -6.47 -13.29 -6.62
C GLN A 233 -7.09 -14.53 -7.27
N ALA A 234 -7.42 -15.59 -6.54
CA ALA A 234 -8.12 -16.72 -7.14
C ALA A 234 -9.64 -16.48 -7.17
N ASN A 235 -10.13 -15.95 -8.28
CA ASN A 235 -11.52 -16.16 -8.68
C ASN A 235 -11.81 -17.68 -8.74
N LYS A 236 -12.85 -18.11 -8.01
CA LYS A 236 -13.46 -19.46 -7.94
C LYS A 236 -12.67 -20.55 -7.18
N LYS A 237 -13.28 -20.91 -6.03
CA LYS A 237 -13.37 -22.26 -5.41
C LYS A 237 -12.26 -22.79 -4.49
N THR A 238 -11.41 -21.98 -3.86
CA THR A 238 -10.60 -22.50 -2.74
C THR A 238 -10.64 -21.59 -1.51
N SER A 239 -11.09 -22.19 -0.40
CA SER A 239 -11.03 -21.64 0.96
C SER A 239 -9.62 -21.86 1.51
N ALA A 240 -8.90 -20.79 1.85
CA ALA A 240 -7.64 -20.85 2.57
C ALA A 240 -7.54 -19.77 3.67
N THR A 241 -7.76 -20.18 4.91
CA THR A 241 -7.65 -19.37 6.13
C THR A 241 -6.21 -18.89 6.34
N LEU A 242 -6.03 -17.68 6.85
CA LEU A 242 -4.72 -17.25 7.35
C LEU A 242 -4.37 -18.18 8.53
N SER A 243 -3.24 -18.89 8.51
CA SER A 243 -2.95 -19.92 9.54
C SER A 243 -2.03 -19.39 10.64
N ASP A 244 -2.06 -20.00 11.82
CA ASP A 244 -1.12 -19.68 12.92
C ASP A 244 0.35 -19.70 12.47
N ALA A 245 0.69 -20.51 11.46
CA ALA A 245 2.02 -20.60 10.88
C ALA A 245 2.49 -19.29 10.20
N GLU A 246 1.54 -18.48 9.71
CA GLU A 246 1.85 -17.26 8.97
C GLU A 246 2.17 -16.09 9.90
N LEU A 247 1.53 -16.05 11.07
CA LEU A 247 1.89 -15.13 12.14
C LEU A 247 3.22 -15.50 12.79
N ASP A 248 3.48 -16.79 13.00
CA ASP A 248 4.79 -17.27 13.46
C ASP A 248 5.90 -16.93 12.44
N LEU A 249 5.60 -16.99 11.13
CA LEU A 249 6.51 -16.51 10.08
C LEU A 249 6.77 -15.01 10.20
N LEU A 250 5.72 -14.19 10.32
CA LEU A 250 5.86 -12.74 10.47
C LEU A 250 6.67 -12.38 11.72
N ALA A 251 6.40 -13.03 12.86
CA ALA A 251 7.17 -12.85 14.08
C ALA A 251 8.65 -13.25 13.88
N SER A 252 8.91 -14.37 13.19
CA SER A 252 10.27 -14.81 12.86
C SER A 252 11.01 -13.81 11.97
N LEU A 253 10.33 -13.23 10.98
CA LEU A 253 10.89 -12.19 10.11
C LEU A 253 11.20 -10.89 10.90
N ILE A 254 10.28 -10.46 11.76
CA ILE A 254 10.46 -9.29 12.65
C ILE A 254 11.68 -9.50 13.54
N ARG A 255 11.84 -10.68 14.16
CA ARG A 255 13.00 -10.97 15.02
C ARG A 255 14.33 -10.73 14.33
N VAL A 256 14.43 -11.07 13.04
CA VAL A 256 15.67 -10.97 12.27
C VAL A 256 15.87 -9.58 11.67
N LEU A 257 14.78 -8.87 11.35
CA LEU A 257 14.81 -7.51 10.83
C LEU A 257 15.07 -6.44 11.90
N GLU A 258 14.49 -6.60 13.09
CA GLU A 258 14.49 -5.56 14.13
C GLU A 258 15.89 -5.02 14.49
N PRO A 259 16.94 -5.86 14.64
CA PRO A 259 18.28 -5.36 14.95
C PRO A 259 18.87 -4.41 13.90
N LEU A 260 18.42 -4.49 12.64
CA LEU A 260 18.88 -3.59 11.58
C LEU A 260 18.16 -2.24 11.58
N ARG A 261 16.97 -2.20 12.18
CA ARG A 261 16.12 -1.02 12.24
C ARG A 261 16.50 -0.10 13.40
N LEU A 262 16.87 -0.71 14.54
CA LEU A 262 17.26 -0.02 15.77
C LEU A 262 18.41 0.97 15.54
N GLY A 263 18.35 2.14 16.18
CA GLY A 263 19.35 3.21 16.03
C GLY A 263 19.46 3.85 14.63
N ARG A 264 18.54 3.57 13.69
CA ARG A 264 18.61 4.09 12.31
C ARG A 264 17.47 5.03 11.96
N GLU A 265 17.82 6.14 11.32
CA GLU A 265 16.86 7.12 10.78
C GLU A 265 16.25 6.68 9.43
N LEU A 266 15.70 5.47 9.35
CA LEU A 266 15.14 4.93 8.10
C LEU A 266 14.01 5.79 7.52
N HIS A 267 13.33 6.59 8.35
CA HIS A 267 12.31 7.55 7.94
C HIS A 267 12.85 8.68 7.02
N ARG A 268 14.17 8.88 6.96
CA ARG A 268 14.84 9.87 6.09
C ARG A 268 15.37 9.26 4.79
N THR A 269 15.17 7.96 4.60
CA THR A 269 15.68 7.22 3.43
C THR A 269 14.59 7.03 2.38
N THR A 270 14.95 6.40 1.25
CA THR A 270 14.01 6.04 0.18
C THR A 270 13.02 4.96 0.60
N ILE A 271 13.31 4.18 1.65
CA ILE A 271 12.44 3.11 2.18
C ILE A 271 11.59 3.55 3.39
N ARG A 272 11.39 4.87 3.56
CA ARG A 272 10.69 5.44 4.71
C ARG A 272 9.24 4.94 4.86
N ASN A 273 8.58 4.62 3.74
CA ASN A 273 7.18 4.18 3.76
C ASN A 273 7.11 2.72 4.23
N GLU A 274 7.97 1.87 3.70
CA GLU A 274 8.11 0.45 4.05
C GLU A 274 8.45 0.32 5.54
N GLN A 275 9.35 1.18 6.03
CA GLN A 275 9.65 1.29 7.45
C GLN A 275 8.41 1.68 8.29
N ALA A 276 7.60 2.65 7.84
CA ALA A 276 6.39 3.05 8.55
C ALA A 276 5.35 1.91 8.59
N TYR A 277 5.14 1.19 7.48
CA TYR A 277 4.28 0.00 7.46
C TYR A 277 4.80 -1.10 8.36
N TYR A 278 6.10 -1.39 8.33
CA TYR A 278 6.74 -2.35 9.21
C TYR A 278 6.49 -2.02 10.69
N ALA A 279 6.77 -0.79 11.11
CA ALA A 279 6.61 -0.36 12.49
C ALA A 279 5.14 -0.43 12.96
N CYS A 280 4.20 -0.01 12.10
CA CYS A 280 2.78 -0.09 12.37
C CYS A 280 2.32 -1.55 12.52
N ILE A 281 2.68 -2.43 11.59
CA ILE A 281 2.32 -3.86 11.62
C ILE A 281 2.91 -4.55 12.85
N ALA A 282 4.19 -4.30 13.17
CA ALA A 282 4.84 -4.88 14.34
C ALA A 282 4.15 -4.46 15.65
N GLN A 283 3.76 -3.20 15.77
CA GLN A 283 2.96 -2.71 16.90
C GLN A 283 1.58 -3.36 16.97
N LEU A 284 0.87 -3.46 15.84
CA LEU A 284 -0.46 -4.07 15.78
C LEU A 284 -0.44 -5.56 16.13
N LEU A 285 0.62 -6.28 15.75
CA LEU A 285 0.82 -7.68 16.13
C LEU A 285 1.03 -7.85 17.64
N SER A 286 1.53 -6.83 18.35
CA SER A 286 1.61 -6.86 19.81
C SER A 286 0.26 -6.65 20.53
N VAL A 287 -0.78 -6.26 19.78
CA VAL A 287 -2.13 -6.04 20.30
C VAL A 287 -3.00 -7.25 19.94
N GLU A 288 -2.96 -8.29 20.76
CA GLU A 288 -3.73 -9.53 20.51
C GLU A 288 -5.26 -9.35 20.67
N LYS A 289 -5.70 -8.32 21.40
CA LYS A 289 -7.12 -8.12 21.74
C LYS A 289 -8.00 -8.04 20.48
N ALA A 290 -8.97 -8.95 20.38
CA ALA A 290 -9.92 -9.06 19.26
C ALA A 290 -9.28 -9.32 17.89
N LEU A 291 -7.98 -9.62 17.81
CA LEU A 291 -7.34 -10.04 16.57
C LEU A 291 -7.75 -11.49 16.27
N VAL A 292 -8.31 -11.70 15.08
CA VAL A 292 -8.67 -13.03 14.58
C VAL A 292 -7.46 -13.58 13.85
N MET A 293 -6.85 -14.61 14.43
CA MET A 293 -5.62 -15.22 13.91
C MET A 293 -5.85 -16.04 12.65
N SER A 294 -7.04 -16.66 12.53
CA SER A 294 -7.44 -17.45 11.37
C SER A 294 -8.76 -16.99 10.79
N PRO A 295 -8.79 -15.81 10.15
CA PRO A 295 -10.01 -15.31 9.53
C PRO A 295 -10.42 -16.24 8.37
N PRO A 296 -11.73 -16.46 8.17
CA PRO A 296 -12.21 -17.24 7.04
C PRO A 296 -11.71 -16.66 5.73
N ALA A 297 -11.22 -17.51 4.83
CA ALA A 297 -10.71 -17.08 3.53
C ALA A 297 -11.79 -16.52 2.61
N SER A 298 -12.90 -17.27 2.57
CA SER A 298 -13.99 -17.01 1.65
C SER A 298 -14.95 -16.03 2.29
N PRO A 299 -15.42 -15.02 1.54
CA PRO A 299 -16.58 -14.23 1.94
C PRO A 299 -17.78 -15.13 2.29
N ASP A 300 -17.94 -16.24 1.58
CA ASP A 300 -19.04 -17.20 1.77
C ASP A 300 -18.92 -18.03 3.06
N ALA A 301 -17.75 -18.04 3.70
CA ALA A 301 -17.48 -18.80 4.92
C ALA A 301 -17.69 -17.99 6.21
N SER A 302 -17.95 -16.68 6.09
CA SER A 302 -18.17 -15.77 7.21
C SER A 302 -19.60 -15.23 7.14
N ILE A 303 -20.41 -15.56 8.15
CA ILE A 303 -21.83 -15.20 8.21
C ILE A 303 -22.04 -13.69 8.46
N ASP A 304 -21.02 -12.93 8.90
CA ASP A 304 -21.14 -11.47 9.10
C ASP A 304 -19.76 -10.78 9.03
N ALA A 305 -19.41 -10.17 7.88
CA ALA A 305 -18.17 -9.39 7.71
C ALA A 305 -18.45 -7.96 7.23
N ILE A 306 -17.52 -7.05 7.54
CA ILE A 306 -17.49 -5.69 7.01
C ILE A 306 -16.12 -5.46 6.40
N TYR A 307 -16.09 -4.96 5.17
CA TYR A 307 -14.84 -4.54 4.54
C TYR A 307 -14.50 -3.12 4.97
N VAL A 308 -13.30 -2.91 5.51
CA VAL A 308 -12.78 -1.57 5.81
C VAL A 308 -11.87 -1.17 4.66
N CYS A 309 -12.38 -0.32 3.78
CA CYS A 309 -11.67 0.19 2.61
C CYS A 309 -11.06 1.56 2.94
N GLY A 310 -9.74 1.64 3.04
CA GLY A 310 -9.06 2.84 3.48
C GLY A 310 -7.59 2.87 3.10
N ASP A 311 -6.89 3.92 3.51
CA ASP A 311 -5.43 3.99 3.44
C ASP A 311 -4.77 3.16 4.56
N SER A 312 -3.56 3.54 5.00
CA SER A 312 -2.86 2.84 6.09
C SER A 312 -3.63 2.80 7.40
N HIS A 313 -4.61 3.68 7.63
CA HIS A 313 -5.47 3.64 8.81
C HIS A 313 -6.35 2.38 8.88
N THR A 314 -6.57 1.69 7.76
CA THR A 314 -7.22 0.38 7.70
C THR A 314 -6.50 -0.66 8.56
N LEU A 315 -5.17 -0.56 8.70
CA LEU A 315 -4.37 -1.56 9.42
C LEU A 315 -4.81 -1.74 10.87
N ALA A 316 -5.23 -0.66 11.55
CA ALA A 316 -5.72 -0.73 12.93
C ALA A 316 -6.99 -1.59 13.09
N THR A 317 -7.77 -1.73 12.02
CA THR A 317 -8.98 -2.55 11.97
C THR A 317 -8.74 -3.96 11.43
N ALA A 318 -7.60 -4.19 10.77
CA ALA A 318 -7.38 -5.36 9.95
C ALA A 318 -7.49 -6.66 10.76
N TRP A 319 -8.38 -7.55 10.30
CA TRP A 319 -8.58 -8.87 10.87
C TRP A 319 -9.01 -8.86 12.34
N ARG A 320 -9.72 -7.82 12.76
CA ARG A 320 -10.26 -7.72 14.12
C ARG A 320 -11.76 -7.90 14.14
N GLU A 321 -12.25 -8.42 15.25
CA GLU A 321 -13.68 -8.54 15.50
C GLU A 321 -14.20 -7.35 16.30
N ILE A 322 -15.40 -6.90 15.92
CA ILE A 322 -16.22 -6.00 16.74
C ILE A 322 -17.47 -6.73 17.17
N ASN A 323 -17.89 -6.51 18.42
CA ASN A 323 -19.13 -7.05 18.94
C ASN A 323 -20.24 -6.02 18.78
N VAL A 324 -21.23 -6.34 17.96
CA VAL A 324 -22.42 -5.52 17.74
C VAL A 324 -23.62 -6.35 18.20
N GLU A 325 -24.14 -6.02 19.38
CA GLU A 325 -25.15 -6.83 20.07
C GLU A 325 -24.62 -8.25 20.36
N ASP A 326 -25.36 -9.29 19.99
CA ASP A 326 -24.96 -10.69 20.16
C ASP A 326 -24.18 -11.24 18.94
N ARG A 327 -23.76 -10.36 18.02
CA ARG A 327 -23.02 -10.73 16.80
C ARG A 327 -21.56 -10.29 16.88
N SER A 328 -20.65 -11.22 16.62
CA SER A 328 -19.25 -10.90 16.33
C SER A 328 -19.09 -10.67 14.83
N ILE A 329 -18.59 -9.50 14.45
CA ILE A 329 -18.44 -9.08 13.06
C ILE A 329 -16.94 -8.92 12.75
N LEU A 330 -16.47 -9.63 11.73
CA LEU A 330 -15.08 -9.55 11.29
C LEU A 330 -14.85 -8.32 10.39
N LEU A 331 -13.85 -7.52 10.73
CA LEU A 331 -13.35 -6.41 9.92
C LEU A 331 -12.28 -6.91 8.94
N ARG A 332 -12.62 -6.91 7.65
CA ARG A 332 -11.73 -7.33 6.56
C ARG A 332 -11.03 -6.12 5.95
N PRO A 333 -9.69 -6.07 5.91
CA PRO A 333 -8.99 -4.94 5.33
C PRO A 333 -9.12 -4.93 3.80
N ALA A 334 -9.38 -3.74 3.25
CA ALA A 334 -9.32 -3.43 1.82
C ALA A 334 -8.40 -2.21 1.63
N LEU A 335 -7.09 -2.45 1.77
CA LEU A 335 -6.06 -1.40 1.79
C LEU A 335 -5.84 -0.77 0.41
N VAL A 336 -5.97 0.57 0.33
CA VAL A 336 -5.61 1.38 -0.84
C VAL A 336 -4.50 2.36 -0.44
N THR A 337 -3.28 2.11 -0.91
CA THR A 337 -2.11 2.86 -0.42
C THR A 337 -2.04 4.28 -1.00
N GLY A 338 -1.89 5.28 -0.11
CA GLY A 338 -1.64 6.68 -0.50
C GLY A 338 -2.80 7.39 -1.20
N LEU A 339 -4.04 6.90 -1.05
CA LEU A 339 -5.20 7.53 -1.65
C LEU A 339 -5.54 8.85 -0.94
N LYS A 340 -5.85 9.86 -1.75
CA LYS A 340 -6.50 11.10 -1.33
C LYS A 340 -7.86 11.13 -2.01
N HIS A 341 -8.88 11.71 -1.40
CA HIS A 341 -10.13 12.02 -2.08
C HIS A 341 -9.88 12.83 -3.34
N TRP A 342 -8.95 13.79 -3.28
CA TRP A 342 -8.48 14.54 -4.43
C TRP A 342 -8.07 13.61 -5.59
N HIS A 343 -7.31 12.53 -5.35
CA HIS A 343 -6.83 11.65 -6.42
C HIS A 343 -7.94 11.01 -7.27
N LEU A 344 -9.20 11.00 -6.82
CA LEU A 344 -10.31 10.33 -7.48
C LEU A 344 -10.98 11.15 -8.60
N ARG A 345 -10.62 12.44 -8.76
CA ARG A 345 -11.13 13.30 -9.86
C ARG A 345 -11.07 12.63 -11.24
N LYS A 346 -12.02 12.97 -12.11
CA LYS A 346 -12.18 12.34 -13.44
C LYS A 346 -10.89 12.36 -14.26
N GLU A 347 -10.19 13.50 -14.30
CA GLU A 347 -8.96 13.72 -15.05
C GLU A 347 -7.69 13.14 -14.40
N SER A 348 -7.77 12.67 -13.15
CA SER A 348 -6.63 12.06 -12.48
C SER A 348 -6.24 10.74 -13.12
N THR A 349 -4.96 10.60 -13.43
CA THR A 349 -4.34 9.38 -13.97
C THR A 349 -3.35 8.76 -12.99
N PHE A 350 -3.43 9.07 -11.69
CA PHE A 350 -2.43 8.64 -10.71
C PHE A 350 -2.68 7.20 -10.23
N TYR A 351 -1.63 6.40 -9.97
CA TYR A 351 -1.79 4.98 -9.62
C TYR A 351 -2.68 4.68 -8.39
N PRO A 352 -2.77 5.52 -7.32
CA PRO A 352 -3.67 5.22 -6.21
C PRO A 352 -5.13 5.17 -6.65
N LYS A 353 -5.54 5.95 -7.68
CA LYS A 353 -6.89 5.84 -8.25
C LYS A 353 -7.10 4.50 -8.94
N LEU A 354 -6.09 3.99 -9.68
CA LEU A 354 -6.15 2.65 -10.26
C LEU A 354 -6.26 1.60 -9.15
N ASN A 355 -5.42 1.69 -8.12
CA ASN A 355 -5.40 0.78 -6.99
C ASN A 355 -6.75 0.77 -6.26
N PHE A 356 -7.37 1.93 -6.02
CA PHE A 356 -8.72 2.05 -5.47
C PHE A 356 -9.73 1.20 -6.25
N TRP A 357 -9.80 1.36 -7.57
CA TRP A 357 -10.75 0.59 -8.39
C TRP A 357 -10.45 -0.91 -8.41
N ARG A 358 -9.17 -1.31 -8.34
CA ARG A 358 -8.76 -2.73 -8.25
C ARG A 358 -9.15 -3.35 -6.91
N VAL A 359 -8.92 -2.63 -5.81
CA VAL A 359 -9.30 -3.07 -4.47
C VAL A 359 -10.82 -3.24 -4.37
N LEU A 360 -11.60 -2.25 -4.83
CA LEU A 360 -13.06 -2.37 -4.83
C LEU A 360 -13.58 -3.53 -5.69
N ALA A 361 -12.94 -3.81 -6.82
CA ALA A 361 -13.31 -4.95 -7.66
C ALA A 361 -13.08 -6.32 -7.00
N ASN A 362 -12.25 -6.38 -5.96
CA ASN A 362 -12.00 -7.59 -5.17
C ASN A 362 -12.97 -7.74 -3.98
N ILE A 363 -13.80 -6.73 -3.70
CA ILE A 363 -14.84 -6.81 -2.66
C ILE A 363 -16.11 -7.39 -3.31
N PRO A 364 -16.75 -8.43 -2.72
CA PRO A 364 -17.99 -8.98 -3.25
C PRO A 364 -19.11 -7.94 -3.32
N ASN A 365 -19.86 -7.93 -4.42
CA ASN A 365 -21.02 -7.05 -4.57
C ASN A 365 -21.98 -7.18 -3.39
N ARG A 366 -22.67 -6.09 -3.05
CA ARG A 366 -23.61 -6.03 -1.91
C ARG A 366 -22.99 -6.26 -0.53
N SER A 367 -21.66 -6.24 -0.42
CA SER A 367 -20.98 -6.22 0.88
C SER A 367 -21.24 -4.92 1.63
N ARG A 368 -21.15 -4.97 2.96
CA ARG A 368 -21.02 -3.78 3.81
C ARG A 368 -19.59 -3.28 3.75
N VAL A 369 -19.42 -1.99 3.48
CA VAL A 369 -18.10 -1.37 3.32
C VAL A 369 -18.01 -0.09 4.14
N ILE A 370 -17.03 -0.02 5.03
CA ILE A 370 -16.62 1.21 5.72
C ILE A 370 -15.52 1.87 4.91
N PHE A 371 -15.73 3.10 4.46
CA PHE A 371 -14.71 3.91 3.80
C PHE A 371 -13.97 4.77 4.82
N LEU A 372 -12.64 4.65 4.84
CA LEU A 372 -11.71 5.33 5.75
C LEU A 372 -10.61 6.04 4.95
N PHE A 373 -10.94 7.22 4.44
CA PHE A 373 -10.05 8.05 3.63
C PHE A 373 -10.15 9.52 4.05
N GLY A 374 -9.14 10.31 3.71
CA GLY A 374 -9.17 11.78 3.84
C GLY A 374 -8.13 12.37 4.80
N GLU A 375 -7.42 11.57 5.59
CA GLU A 375 -6.35 12.09 6.48
C GLU A 375 -5.29 12.85 5.67
N ILE A 376 -4.85 12.24 4.56
CA ILE A 376 -3.79 12.79 3.72
C ILE A 376 -4.25 14.09 3.00
N ASP A 377 -5.55 14.23 2.73
CA ASP A 377 -6.12 15.48 2.20
C ASP A 377 -6.00 16.61 3.24
N CYS A 378 -6.32 16.33 4.51
CA CYS A 378 -6.21 17.26 5.63
C CYS A 378 -4.76 17.63 5.99
N ARG A 379 -3.81 16.69 5.84
CA ARG A 379 -2.41 16.91 6.21
C ARG A 379 -1.66 17.86 5.28
N VAL A 380 -1.81 17.66 3.97
CA VAL A 380 -1.05 18.42 2.95
C VAL A 380 -1.88 18.79 1.73
N GLY A 381 -2.89 17.99 1.36
CA GLY A 381 -3.60 18.15 0.09
C GLY A 381 -4.30 19.50 -0.08
N ILE A 382 -5.12 19.89 0.89
CA ILE A 382 -5.95 21.09 0.81
C ILE A 382 -5.11 22.35 1.01
N LEU A 383 -4.20 22.33 1.99
CA LEU A 383 -3.31 23.46 2.29
C LEU A 383 -2.47 23.86 1.07
N GLU A 384 -1.82 22.88 0.42
CA GLU A 384 -1.04 23.14 -0.80
C GLU A 384 -1.91 23.67 -1.96
N ALA A 385 -3.17 23.24 -2.04
CA ALA A 385 -4.07 23.67 -3.11
C ALA A 385 -4.48 25.14 -2.95
N VAL A 386 -4.76 25.57 -1.71
CA VAL A 386 -5.04 26.96 -1.37
C VAL A 386 -3.80 27.83 -1.59
N GLU A 387 -2.62 27.39 -1.14
CA GLU A 387 -1.36 28.11 -1.36
C GLU A 387 -1.06 28.32 -2.85
N LYS A 388 -1.41 27.34 -3.69
CA LYS A 388 -1.29 27.41 -5.16
C LYS A 388 -2.46 28.13 -5.83
N CYS A 389 -3.28 28.87 -5.07
CA CYS A 389 -4.43 29.64 -5.54
C CYS A 389 -5.44 28.81 -6.38
N LYS A 390 -5.57 27.51 -6.07
CA LYS A 390 -6.60 26.66 -6.70
C LYS A 390 -7.97 26.83 -6.08
N TYR A 391 -8.00 27.25 -4.82
CA TYR A 391 -9.18 27.59 -4.05
C TYR A 391 -8.90 28.89 -3.30
N GLU A 392 -9.94 29.69 -3.11
CA GLU A 392 -9.85 30.94 -2.36
C GLU A 392 -9.72 30.68 -0.86
N THR A 393 -10.36 29.60 -0.37
CA THR A 393 -10.38 29.25 1.06
C THR A 393 -10.15 27.77 1.32
N ILE A 394 -9.71 27.45 2.53
CA ILE A 394 -9.60 26.05 3.01
C ILE A 394 -10.97 25.36 2.98
N GLU A 395 -12.03 26.06 3.39
CA GLU A 395 -13.39 25.49 3.42
C GLU A 395 -13.89 25.13 2.01
N GLU A 396 -13.63 25.98 1.02
CA GLU A 396 -13.92 25.69 -0.39
C GLU A 396 -13.17 24.45 -0.87
N GLY A 397 -11.86 24.38 -0.59
CA GLY A 397 -11.03 23.23 -0.94
C GLY A 397 -11.51 21.93 -0.28
N MET A 398 -11.96 22.00 0.98
CA MET A 398 -12.58 20.88 1.69
C MET A 398 -13.86 20.41 1.00
N LYS A 399 -14.82 21.31 0.77
CA LYS A 399 -16.11 20.99 0.13
C LYS A 399 -15.91 20.34 -1.23
N HIS A 400 -15.09 20.96 -2.07
CA HIS A 400 -14.80 20.43 -3.39
C HIS A 400 -14.14 19.04 -3.34
N THR A 401 -13.20 18.83 -2.41
CA THR A 401 -12.55 17.52 -2.21
C THR A 401 -13.52 16.45 -1.71
N ILE A 402 -14.44 16.80 -0.81
CA ILE A 402 -15.52 15.93 -0.35
C ILE A 402 -16.44 15.56 -1.51
N ASP A 403 -16.86 16.54 -2.32
CA ASP A 403 -17.78 16.30 -3.44
C ASP A 403 -17.17 15.36 -4.49
N ILE A 404 -15.86 15.47 -4.77
CA ILE A 404 -15.15 14.50 -5.62
C ILE A 404 -15.30 13.07 -5.09
N PHE A 405 -15.13 12.87 -3.79
CA PHE A 405 -15.27 11.54 -3.20
C PHE A 405 -16.72 11.06 -3.25
N MET A 406 -17.69 11.93 -2.95
CA MET A 406 -19.12 11.58 -2.97
C MET A 406 -19.64 11.26 -4.37
N ASP A 407 -19.15 11.94 -5.40
CA ASP A 407 -19.45 11.63 -6.79
C ASP A 407 -18.94 10.23 -7.15
N VAL A 408 -17.69 9.92 -6.82
CA VAL A 408 -17.12 8.59 -7.07
C VAL A 408 -17.80 7.51 -6.24
N LEU A 409 -18.21 7.84 -5.01
CA LEU A 409 -18.97 6.91 -4.17
C LEU A 409 -20.32 6.56 -4.78
N SER A 410 -20.95 7.50 -5.50
CA SER A 410 -22.18 7.25 -6.26
C SER A 410 -21.94 6.21 -7.36
N ASP A 411 -20.87 6.36 -8.14
CA ASP A 411 -20.47 5.38 -9.17
C ASP A 411 -20.18 4.00 -8.54
N VAL A 412 -19.56 3.97 -7.35
CA VAL A 412 -19.24 2.74 -6.61
C VAL A 412 -20.50 2.01 -6.15
N VAL A 413 -21.46 2.75 -5.56
CA VAL A 413 -22.73 2.17 -5.10
C VAL A 413 -23.56 1.68 -6.27
N GLU A 414 -23.63 2.43 -7.37
CA GLU A 414 -24.32 1.99 -8.59
C GLU A 414 -23.72 0.68 -9.14
N LYS A 415 -22.39 0.60 -9.19
CA LYS A 415 -21.69 -0.53 -9.80
C LYS A 415 -21.71 -1.80 -8.95
N TYR A 416 -21.45 -1.68 -7.64
CA TYR A 416 -21.22 -2.83 -6.77
C TYR A 416 -22.36 -3.08 -5.77
N ALA A 417 -23.31 -2.14 -5.67
CA ALA A 417 -24.44 -2.18 -4.73
C ALA A 417 -24.01 -2.36 -3.27
N PHE A 418 -22.85 -1.82 -2.88
CA PHE A 418 -22.36 -1.88 -1.50
C PHE A 418 -23.31 -1.15 -0.53
N ASP A 419 -23.42 -1.68 0.69
CA ASP A 419 -24.00 -0.94 1.82
C ASP A 419 -22.88 -0.14 2.49
N VAL A 420 -22.92 1.18 2.31
CA VAL A 420 -21.78 2.06 2.53
C VAL A 420 -21.88 2.82 3.84
N TYR A 421 -20.80 2.77 4.60
CA TYR A 421 -20.58 3.51 5.84
C TYR A 421 -19.35 4.39 5.69
N ILE A 422 -19.40 5.62 6.20
CA ILE A 422 -18.28 6.57 6.19
C ILE A 422 -17.71 6.67 7.60
N HIS A 423 -16.45 6.30 7.73
CA HIS A 423 -15.68 6.50 8.95
C HIS A 423 -15.24 7.98 9.03
N PRO A 424 -15.33 8.65 10.20
CA PRO A 424 -14.77 9.98 10.36
C PRO A 424 -13.27 10.00 10.07
N VAL A 425 -12.76 11.04 9.42
CA VAL A 425 -11.32 11.22 9.23
C VAL A 425 -10.65 11.23 10.60
N VAL A 426 -9.59 10.44 10.78
CA VAL A 426 -8.99 10.22 12.10
C VAL A 426 -8.11 11.42 12.54
N PRO A 427 -8.17 11.85 13.81
CA PRO A 427 -7.48 13.04 14.32
C PRO A 427 -6.08 12.74 14.88
N VAL A 428 -5.29 11.92 14.18
CA VAL A 428 -4.03 11.34 14.69
C VAL A 428 -2.94 12.37 14.97
N LEU A 429 -2.65 13.25 14.02
CA LEU A 429 -1.57 14.23 14.11
C LEU A 429 -2.02 15.50 14.82
N ASP A 430 -1.17 16.05 15.67
CA ASP A 430 -1.47 17.26 16.43
C ASP A 430 -1.58 18.47 15.50
N GLU A 431 -0.70 18.56 14.51
CA GLU A 431 -0.56 19.70 13.60
C GLU A 431 -1.76 19.86 12.66
N THR A 432 -2.45 18.76 12.34
CA THR A 432 -3.53 18.74 11.33
C THR A 432 -4.91 18.55 11.95
N ARG A 433 -5.00 18.34 13.27
CA ARG A 433 -6.24 17.98 13.95
C ARG A 433 -7.37 18.98 13.78
N LEU A 434 -7.07 20.28 13.82
CA LEU A 434 -8.08 21.32 13.62
C LEU A 434 -8.68 21.27 12.21
N LEU A 435 -7.85 20.99 11.19
CA LEU A 435 -8.34 20.77 9.82
C LEU A 435 -9.20 19.51 9.74
N VAL A 436 -8.79 18.41 10.39
CA VAL A 436 -9.59 17.17 10.44
C VAL A 436 -10.96 17.41 11.09
N ILE A 437 -11.03 18.17 12.18
CA ILE A 437 -12.29 18.54 12.84
C ILE A 437 -13.19 19.31 11.89
N GLN A 438 -12.65 20.33 11.21
CA GLN A 438 -13.41 21.13 10.25
C GLN A 438 -13.87 20.27 9.06
N TYR A 439 -12.99 19.40 8.54
CA TYR A 439 -13.27 18.50 7.43
C TYR A 439 -14.42 17.54 7.79
N ASN A 440 -14.37 16.89 8.96
CA ASN A 440 -15.42 15.98 9.41
C ASN A 440 -16.77 16.67 9.57
N LYS A 441 -16.80 17.91 10.11
CA LYS A 441 -18.05 18.69 10.21
C LYS A 441 -18.69 18.95 8.84
N LEU A 442 -17.88 19.21 7.81
CA LEU A 442 -18.37 19.42 6.45
C LEU A 442 -18.76 18.09 5.79
N PHE A 443 -17.97 17.05 6.03
CA PHE A 443 -18.17 15.73 5.44
C PHE A 443 -19.44 15.06 5.98
N GLU A 444 -19.64 15.08 7.28
CA GLU A 444 -20.88 14.62 7.93
C GLU A 444 -22.11 15.33 7.34
N LYS A 445 -22.09 16.67 7.28
CA LYS A 445 -23.20 17.45 6.69
C LYS A 445 -23.50 17.05 5.26
N ARG A 446 -22.49 16.63 4.49
CA ARG A 446 -22.64 16.18 3.10
C ARG A 446 -23.14 14.74 3.01
N VAL A 447 -22.71 13.86 3.92
CA VAL A 447 -23.11 12.45 4.01
C VAL A 447 -24.55 12.31 4.51
N VAL A 448 -24.95 13.06 5.55
CA VAL A 448 -26.32 13.02 6.11
C VAL A 448 -27.39 13.45 5.10
N LYS A 449 -27.03 14.28 4.12
CA LYS A 449 -27.92 14.67 3.00
C LYS A 449 -27.98 13.63 1.88
N SER A 450 -27.14 12.61 1.93
CA SER A 450 -27.00 11.58 0.91
C SER A 450 -27.85 10.36 1.26
N SER A 451 -28.41 9.70 0.24
CA SER A 451 -29.13 8.43 0.41
C SER A 451 -28.28 7.19 0.14
N ILE A 452 -27.06 7.36 -0.39
CA ILE A 452 -26.21 6.24 -0.85
C ILE A 452 -25.26 5.71 0.24
N CYS A 453 -25.10 6.42 1.35
CA CYS A 453 -24.16 6.07 2.41
C CYS A 453 -24.57 6.63 3.77
N LYS A 454 -24.01 6.07 4.83
CA LYS A 454 -24.33 6.39 6.23
C LYS A 454 -23.08 6.92 6.95
N TRP A 455 -23.25 7.94 7.80
CA TRP A 455 -22.16 8.47 8.63
C TRP A 455 -22.02 7.66 9.92
N LEU A 456 -20.80 7.25 10.27
CA LEU A 456 -20.53 6.62 11.56
C LEU A 456 -20.20 7.71 12.59
N ASP A 457 -21.20 8.06 13.38
CA ASP A 457 -21.12 9.15 14.35
C ASP A 457 -20.37 8.73 15.63
N PHE A 458 -19.04 8.90 15.64
CA PHE A 458 -18.19 8.67 16.82
C PHE A 458 -16.95 9.56 16.91
N PHE A 459 -16.85 10.61 16.11
CA PHE A 459 -15.62 11.43 16.08
C PHE A 459 -15.32 12.06 17.46
N ASP A 460 -16.34 12.58 18.14
CA ASP A 460 -16.21 13.23 19.44
C ASP A 460 -15.72 12.27 20.53
N GLU A 461 -15.95 10.97 20.33
CA GLU A 461 -15.47 9.92 21.23
C GLU A 461 -13.97 9.66 21.04
N LEU A 462 -13.37 10.05 19.91
CA LEU A 462 -11.92 9.92 19.63
C LEU A 462 -11.08 11.00 20.29
N VAL A 463 -11.64 12.18 20.51
CA VAL A 463 -10.93 13.35 21.06
C VAL A 463 -11.32 13.63 22.51
N CYS A 464 -10.46 14.35 23.22
CA CYS A 464 -10.69 14.88 24.56
C CYS A 464 -10.07 16.27 24.72
N GLU A 465 -10.42 16.97 25.81
CA GLU A 465 -9.89 18.29 26.18
C GLU A 465 -10.28 19.46 25.24
N ASP A 466 -9.91 20.67 25.66
CA ASP A 466 -9.93 21.90 24.86
C ASP A 466 -8.56 22.61 25.06
N PRO A 467 -7.70 22.71 24.03
CA PRO A 467 -7.91 22.31 22.64
C PRO A 467 -7.99 20.79 22.45
N PRO A 468 -8.72 20.29 21.42
CA PRO A 468 -8.90 18.87 21.21
C PRO A 468 -7.59 18.11 21.03
N LYS A 469 -7.46 16.99 21.74
CA LYS A 469 -6.36 16.02 21.62
C LYS A 469 -6.90 14.63 21.34
N LEU A 470 -6.13 13.81 20.61
CA LEU A 470 -6.43 12.39 20.50
C LEU A 470 -6.31 11.74 21.89
N ARG A 471 -7.35 10.99 22.29
CA ARG A 471 -7.35 10.29 23.58
C ARG A 471 -6.13 9.38 23.71
N PRO A 472 -5.42 9.40 24.85
CA PRO A 472 -4.15 8.68 24.99
C PRO A 472 -4.24 7.17 24.69
N ASN A 473 -5.34 6.53 25.07
CA ASN A 473 -5.56 5.10 24.83
C ASN A 473 -5.76 4.73 23.36
N PHE A 474 -5.96 5.71 22.47
CA PHE A 474 -6.11 5.52 21.03
C PHE A 474 -4.83 5.84 20.24
N ARG A 475 -3.73 6.22 20.89
CA ARG A 475 -2.44 6.48 20.25
C ARG A 475 -1.71 5.15 20.00
N LEU A 476 -1.17 4.96 18.79
CA LEU A 476 -0.31 3.82 18.45
C LEU A 476 1.14 4.28 18.23
N ASP A 477 1.43 4.83 17.04
CA ASP A 477 2.79 5.11 16.57
C ASP A 477 3.00 6.59 16.19
N GLY A 478 2.08 7.47 16.63
CA GLY A 478 2.06 8.88 16.28
C GLY A 478 1.40 9.20 14.93
N THR A 479 1.16 8.20 14.07
CA THR A 479 0.48 8.39 12.78
C THR A 479 -0.79 7.55 12.65
N HIS A 480 -0.94 6.45 13.40
CA HIS A 480 -2.08 5.54 13.33
C HIS A 480 -2.81 5.43 14.68
N MET A 481 -4.06 4.98 14.60
CA MET A 481 -4.91 4.74 15.77
C MET A 481 -4.64 3.36 16.36
N HIS A 482 -4.67 3.25 17.69
CA HIS A 482 -4.60 1.96 18.38
C HIS A 482 -5.96 1.23 18.30
N PRO A 483 -6.03 -0.10 18.08
CA PRO A 483 -7.27 -0.86 17.93
C PRO A 483 -8.29 -0.80 19.09
N SER A 484 -7.93 -0.17 20.21
CA SER A 484 -8.83 0.06 21.34
C SER A 484 -10.03 0.95 20.99
N TYR A 485 -9.97 1.74 19.92
CA TYR A 485 -11.13 2.54 19.47
C TYR A 485 -12.23 1.70 18.82
N LEU A 486 -11.98 0.42 18.52
CA LEU A 486 -12.95 -0.44 17.85
C LEU A 486 -14.25 -0.64 18.64
N SER A 487 -14.23 -0.50 19.97
CA SER A 487 -15.47 -0.50 20.77
C SER A 487 -16.37 0.70 20.45
N THR A 488 -15.74 1.84 20.17
CA THR A 488 -16.42 3.07 19.76
C THR A 488 -17.03 2.91 18.37
N LEU A 489 -16.25 2.35 17.44
CA LEU A 489 -16.73 2.00 16.10
C LEU A 489 -17.94 1.06 16.16
N ALA A 490 -17.89 0.01 16.99
CA ALA A 490 -18.97 -0.95 17.16
C ALA A 490 -20.26 -0.27 17.66
N ALA A 491 -20.14 0.64 18.63
CA ALA A 491 -21.28 1.39 19.16
C ALA A 491 -21.91 2.31 18.11
N ALA A 492 -21.10 3.01 17.31
CA ALA A 492 -21.58 3.86 16.22
C ALA A 492 -22.26 3.06 15.10
N PHE A 493 -21.68 1.91 14.75
CA PHE A 493 -22.23 1.00 13.76
C PHE A 493 -23.62 0.51 14.20
N LYS A 494 -23.75 0.07 15.46
CA LYS A 494 -25.05 -0.31 16.05
C LYS A 494 -26.10 0.81 15.93
N ARG A 495 -25.74 2.03 16.35
CA ARG A 495 -26.63 3.20 16.28
C ARG A 495 -27.10 3.48 14.84
N THR A 496 -26.24 3.19 13.87
CA THR A 496 -26.48 3.45 12.46
C THR A 496 -27.35 2.37 11.81
N GLU A 497 -27.18 1.08 12.17
CA GLU A 497 -28.07 0.00 11.70
C GLU A 497 -29.49 0.09 12.30
N SER A 498 -29.65 0.77 13.45
CA SER A 498 -30.94 0.93 14.13
C SER A 498 -31.81 2.08 13.59
N ARG A 499 -31.29 2.90 12.66
CA ARG A 499 -31.97 4.05 12.03
C ARG A 499 -32.42 3.67 10.63
#